data_AF-A0A3S0ZLH0-F1
#
_entry.id   AF-A0A3S0ZLH0-F1
#
_cell.length_a   1.000
_cell.length_b   1.000
_cell.length_c   1.000
_cell.angle_alpha   90.00
_cell.angle_beta   90.00
_cell.angle_gamma   90.00
#
_symmetry.space_group_name_H-M   'P 1'
#
loop_
_entity.id
_entity.type
_entity.pdbx_description
1 polymer ?
#
loop_
_entity_poly.entity_id
_entity_poly.type
_entity_poly.pdbx_seq_one_letter_code
_entity_poly.pdbx_strand_id
1 'polypeptide(L)' 'MVDMTQLTGDYAASWLPWIMIPLIFYILPFPVFAILFLWIQKEDSEQIQETDSNLAKVGELEAPKP' A
#
# COMPACT_ATOMS: atom_id res chain seq x y z
N MET A 1 1.90 39.12 -25.36
CA MET A 1 0.60 38.68 -24.81
C MET A 1 0.84 37.36 -24.12
N VAL A 2 0.46 37.22 -22.84
CA VAL A 2 0.49 35.93 -22.14
C VAL A 2 -0.67 35.08 -22.67
N ASP A 3 -0.40 33.81 -22.98
CA ASP A 3 -1.46 32.86 -23.32
C ASP A 3 -2.21 32.48 -22.04
N MET A 4 -3.49 32.89 -21.96
CA MET A 4 -4.35 32.72 -20.79
C MET A 4 -5.19 31.44 -20.83
N THR A 5 -5.09 30.65 -21.91
CA THR A 5 -5.94 29.47 -22.11
C THR A 5 -5.31 28.18 -21.58
N GLN A 6 -4.01 28.20 -21.27
CA GLN A 6 -3.22 27.02 -20.89
C GLN A 6 -2.49 27.24 -19.57
N LEU A 7 -2.25 26.14 -18.84
CA LEU A 7 -1.39 26.16 -17.66
C LEU A 7 0.08 26.22 -18.10
N THR A 8 0.63 27.43 -18.13
CA THR A 8 2.04 27.70 -18.43
C THR A 8 2.75 28.31 -17.23
N GLY A 9 4.08 28.32 -17.25
CA GLY A 9 4.90 28.84 -16.16
C GLY A 9 6.09 29.64 -16.67
N ASP A 10 6.22 30.89 -16.20
CA ASP A 10 7.36 31.78 -16.46
C ASP A 10 8.41 31.65 -15.35
N TYR A 11 8.85 30.42 -15.11
CA TYR A 11 9.89 30.07 -14.15
C TYR A 11 10.76 28.95 -14.73
N ALA A 12 11.99 28.81 -14.20
CA ALA A 12 12.92 27.79 -14.67
C ALA A 12 12.32 26.38 -14.52
N ALA A 13 12.47 25.55 -15.55
CA ALA A 13 11.91 24.19 -15.61
C ALA A 13 10.38 24.13 -15.42
N SER A 14 9.62 24.98 -16.10
CA SER A 14 8.14 24.98 -16.08
C SER A 14 7.48 23.71 -16.63
N TRP A 15 8.24 22.81 -17.26
CA TRP A 15 7.80 21.46 -17.60
C TRP A 15 7.71 20.53 -16.37
N LEU A 16 8.35 20.88 -15.25
CA LEU A 16 8.45 20.02 -14.08
C LEU A 16 7.09 19.75 -13.43
N PRO A 17 6.18 20.73 -13.24
CA PRO A 17 4.85 20.44 -12.70
C PRO A 17 3.99 19.58 -13.63
N TRP A 18 4.22 19.65 -14.95
CA TRP A 18 3.50 18.83 -15.93
C TRP A 18 3.73 17.34 -15.70
N ILE A 19 4.88 16.93 -15.15
CA ILE A 19 5.15 15.53 -14.79
C ILE A 19 5.09 15.26 -13.28
N MET A 20 5.52 16.21 -12.44
CA MET A 20 5.58 16.00 -10.99
C MET A 20 4.20 15.94 -10.34
N ILE A 21 3.26 16.79 -10.78
CA ILE A 21 1.90 16.80 -10.25
C ILE A 21 1.23 15.45 -10.56
N PRO A 22 1.24 14.98 -11.82
CA PRO A 22 0.90 13.61 -12.14
C PRO A 22 1.49 12.52 -11.28
N LEU A 23 2.83 12.52 -11.22
CA LEU A 23 3.57 11.46 -10.59
C LEU A 23 3.21 11.34 -9.11
N ILE A 24 3.10 12.46 -8.40
CA ILE A 24 2.86 12.46 -6.95
C ILE A 24 1.39 12.25 -6.61
N PHE A 25 0.45 12.82 -7.37
CA PHE A 25 -0.95 12.82 -6.97
C PHE A 25 -1.76 11.63 -7.49
N TYR A 26 -1.34 10.96 -8.57
CA TYR A 26 -2.12 9.84 -9.11
C TYR A 26 -1.30 8.62 -9.52
N ILE A 27 0.02 8.74 -9.74
CA ILE A 27 0.87 7.56 -10.04
C ILE A 27 1.43 6.93 -8.76
N LEU A 28 2.17 7.69 -7.96
CA LEU A 28 2.81 7.22 -6.71
C LEU A 28 1.86 6.82 -5.57
N PRO A 29 0.66 7.39 -5.38
CA PRO A 29 -0.14 7.02 -4.22
C PRO A 29 -0.60 5.56 -4.32
N PHE A 30 -0.83 5.00 -5.51
CA PHE A 30 -1.24 3.60 -5.64
C PHE A 30 -0.13 2.60 -5.21
N PRO A 31 1.12 2.69 -5.70
CA PRO A 31 2.22 1.90 -5.16
C PRO A 31 2.44 2.12 -3.65
N VAL A 32 2.35 3.36 -3.17
CA VAL A 32 2.53 3.66 -1.74
C VAL A 32 1.46 2.98 -0.89
N PHE A 33 0.18 3.07 -1.29
CA PHE A 33 -0.90 2.39 -0.60
C PHE A 33 -0.79 0.86 -0.71
N ALA A 34 -0.34 0.33 -1.83
CA ALA A 34 -0.11 -1.11 -1.98
C ALA A 34 0.98 -1.62 -1.02
N ILE A 35 2.09 -0.88 -0.90
CA ILE A 35 3.17 -1.23 0.05
C ILE A 35 2.67 -1.15 1.49
N LEU A 36 1.98 -0.07 1.86
CA LEU A 36 1.41 0.08 3.20
C LEU A 36 0.40 -1.01 3.52
N PHE A 37 -0.46 -1.36 2.56
CA PHE A 37 -1.47 -2.40 2.73
C PHE A 37 -0.84 -3.78 2.97
N LEU A 38 0.18 -4.14 2.19
CA LEU A 38 0.91 -5.39 2.39
C LEU A 38 1.64 -5.42 3.74
N TRP A 39 2.16 -4.28 4.19
CA TRP A 39 2.82 -4.18 5.49
C TRP A 39 1.84 -4.38 6.65
N ILE A 40 0.67 -3.74 6.60
CA ILE A 40 -0.38 -3.88 7.63
C ILE A 40 -0.88 -5.33 7.71
N GLN A 41 -1.23 -5.94 6.57
CA GLN A 41 -1.73 -7.32 6.57
C GLN A 41 -0.69 -8.37 6.97
N LYS A 42 0.60 -8.04 6.95
CA LYS A 42 1.67 -8.96 7.36
C LYS A 42 1.54 -9.34 8.83
N GLU A 43 1.26 -8.37 9.71
CA GLU A 43 1.14 -8.59 11.15
C GLU A 43 -0.14 -9.36 11.51
N ASP A 44 -1.25 -9.05 10.84
CA ASP A 44 -2.53 -9.76 11.04
C ASP A 44 -2.42 -11.23 10.62
N SER A 45 -1.70 -11.53 9.53
CA SER A 45 -1.52 -12.90 9.04
C SER A 45 -0.71 -13.77 10.01
N GLU A 46 0.31 -13.19 10.65
CA GLU A 46 1.17 -13.90 11.60
C GLU A 46 0.40 -14.30 12.87
N GLN A 47 -0.49 -13.44 13.40
CA GLN A 47 -1.33 -13.76 14.56
C GLN A 47 -2.41 -14.82 14.28
N ILE A 48 -3.04 -14.78 13.10
CA ILE A 48 -4.04 -15.77 12.71
C ILE A 48 -3.39 -17.15 12.58
N GLN A 49 -2.22 -17.23 11.94
CA GLN A 49 -1.49 -18.49 11.79
C GLN A 49 -1.07 -19.10 13.14
N GLU A 50 -0.64 -18.26 14.09
CA GLU A 50 -0.31 -18.72 15.43
C GLU A 50 -1.55 -19.27 16.15
N THR A 51 -2.67 -18.58 16.09
CA THR A 51 -3.93 -18.98 16.72
C THR A 51 -4.44 -20.32 16.16
N ASP A 52 -4.43 -20.48 14.84
CA ASP A 52 -4.85 -21.71 14.16
C ASP A 52 -3.95 -22.90 14.53
N SER A 53 -2.64 -22.66 14.65
CA SER A 53 -1.68 -23.70 15.06
C SER A 53 -1.90 -24.18 16.50
N ASN A 54 -2.30 -23.27 17.40
CA ASN A 54 -2.59 -23.60 18.79
C ASN A 54 -3.92 -24.36 18.90
N LEU A 55 -4.93 -23.97 18.11
CA LEU A 55 -6.22 -24.68 18.06
C LEU A 55 -6.05 -26.13 17.58
N ALA A 56 -5.23 -26.33 16.54
CA ALA A 56 -4.93 -27.67 16.01
C ALA A 56 -4.24 -28.57 17.06
N LYS A 57 -3.28 -28.02 17.82
CA LYS A 57 -2.61 -28.75 18.91
C LYS A 57 -3.56 -29.15 20.03
N VAL A 58 -4.51 -28.28 20.39
CA VAL A 58 -5.52 -28.61 21.43
C VAL A 58 -6.42 -29.75 20.98
N GLY A 59 -6.86 -29.75 19.71
CA GLY A 59 -7.67 -30.85 19.16
C GLY A 59 -6.95 -32.20 19.13
N GLU A 60 -5.63 -32.22 18.92
CA GLU A 60 -4.83 -33.45 18.99
C GLU A 60 -4.66 -33.99 20.42
N LEU A 61 -4.67 -33.11 21.43
CA LEU A 61 -4.55 -33.51 22.84
C LEU A 61 -5.86 -34.05 23.43
N GLU A 62 -7.01 -33.60 22.90
CA GLU A 62 -8.33 -34.09 23.32
C GLU A 62 -8.82 -35.32 22.55
N ALA A 63 -8.17 -35.68 21.44
CA ALA A 63 -8.48 -36.91 20.73
C ALA A 63 -8.09 -38.13 21.59
N PRO A 64 -9.03 -39.05 21.92
CA PRO A 64 -8.68 -40.27 22.62
C PRO A 64 -7.76 -41.09 21.72
N LYS A 65 -6.51 -41.26 22.19
CA LYS A 65 -5.53 -42.11 21.53
C LYS A 65 -6.04 -43.56 21.55
N PRO A 66 -6.03 -44.29 20.42
CA PRO A 66 -6.51 -45.67 20.37
C PRO A 66 -5.70 -46.60 21.27
#